data_AF-A0A942MGP2-F1
#
_entry.id   AF-A0A942MGP2-F1
#
_cell.length_a   1.000
_cell.length_b   1.000
_cell.length_c   1.000
_cell.angle_alpha   90.00
_cell.angle_beta   90.00
_cell.angle_gamma   90.00
#
_symmetry.space_group_name_H-M   'P 1'
#
loop_
_entity.id
_entity.type
_entity.pdbx_description
1 polymer ?
#
loop_
_entity_poly.entity_id
_entity_poly.type
_entity_poly.pdbx_seq_one_letter_code
_entity_poly.pdbx_strand_id
1 'polypeptide(L)' 'MLNGAECEPYLTADHRLMVEHPGKVIYGLKAIMKVVNVNKGIIGVENNKPDAIEE' A
#
# COMPACT_ATOMS: atom_id res chain seq x y z
N MET A 1 -9.59 2.40 -3.15
CA MET A 1 -8.34 3.05 -2.71
C MET A 1 -7.79 2.21 -1.57
N LEU A 2 -6.52 1.86 -1.59
CA LEU A 2 -5.81 1.23 -0.48
C LEU A 2 -5.04 2.33 0.25
N ASN A 3 -5.28 2.49 1.54
CA ASN A 3 -4.59 3.47 2.36
C ASN A 3 -3.29 2.85 2.89
N GLY A 4 -2.14 3.44 2.55
CA GLY A 4 -0.84 3.12 3.16
C GLY A 4 -0.32 4.22 4.08
N ALA A 5 -1.19 5.18 4.46
CA ALA A 5 -0.89 6.16 5.49
C ALA A 5 -1.24 5.61 6.88
N GLU A 6 -0.32 5.79 7.81
CA GLU A 6 -0.38 5.25 9.16
C GLU A 6 -0.30 6.45 10.11
N CYS A 7 -1.46 6.88 10.58
CA CYS A 7 -1.61 8.12 11.33
C CYS A 7 -1.24 7.98 12.81
N GLU A 8 -1.21 6.74 13.32
CA GLU A 8 -0.89 6.45 14.72
C GLU A 8 0.62 6.64 14.97
N PRO A 9 1.01 7.47 15.95
CA PRO A 9 2.41 7.62 16.29
C PRO A 9 2.99 6.28 16.74
N TYR A 10 4.22 6.00 16.31
CA TYR A 10 5.00 4.79 16.59
C TYR A 10 4.57 3.50 15.87
N LEU A 11 3.40 3.44 15.23
CA LEU A 11 3.10 2.35 14.32
C LEU A 11 3.86 2.56 13.01
N THR A 12 4.43 1.48 12.49
CA THR A 12 5.21 1.46 11.24
C THR A 12 4.85 0.27 10.35
N ALA A 13 3.80 -0.47 10.69
CA ALA A 13 3.51 -1.76 10.11
C ALA A 13 3.15 -1.65 8.63
N ASP A 14 2.28 -0.70 8.28
CA ASP A 14 1.89 -0.46 6.89
C ASP A 14 3.09 -0.04 6.05
N HIS A 15 3.94 0.83 6.61
CA HIS A 15 5.17 1.26 5.96
C HIS A 15 6.15 0.11 5.74
N ARG A 16 6.44 -0.71 6.76
CA ARG A 16 7.33 -1.88 6.64
C ARG A 16 6.79 -2.90 5.65
N LEU A 17 5.47 -3.11 5.61
CA LEU A 17 4.85 -4.01 4.64
C LEU A 17 5.03 -3.53 3.20
N MET A 18 4.89 -2.22 2.96
CA MET A 18 5.10 -1.62 1.64
C MET A 18 6.57 -1.68 1.19
N VAL A 19 7.53 -1.50 2.11
CA VAL A 19 8.97 -1.56 1.80
C VAL A 19 9.48 -3.00 1.65
N GLU A 20 9.15 -3.89 2.60
CA GLU A 20 9.72 -5.24 2.62
C GLU A 20 8.97 -6.23 1.71
N HIS A 21 7.68 -5.97 1.46
CA HIS A 21 6.82 -6.87 0.71
C HIS A 21 5.92 -6.16 -0.34
N PRO A 22 6.46 -5.24 -1.17
CA PRO A 22 5.66 -4.45 -2.12
C PRO A 22 4.84 -5.32 -3.08
N GLY A 23 5.42 -6.44 -3.53
CA GLY A 23 4.72 -7.39 -4.40
C GLY A 23 3.46 -8.00 -3.78
N LYS A 24 3.46 -8.28 -2.47
CA LYS A 24 2.28 -8.81 -1.76
C LYS A 24 1.18 -7.74 -1.67
N VAL A 25 1.55 -6.48 -1.41
CA VAL A 25 0.60 -5.36 -1.36
C VAL A 25 -0.09 -5.17 -2.71
N ILE A 26 0.69 -5.14 -3.81
CA ILE A 26 0.15 -5.01 -5.17
C ILE A 26 -0.75 -6.21 -5.52
N TYR A 27 -0.33 -7.42 -5.18
CA TYR A 27 -1.14 -8.62 -5.44
C TYR A 27 -2.46 -8.60 -4.67
N GLY A 28 -2.43 -8.23 -3.39
CA GLY A 28 -3.62 -8.08 -2.56
C GLY A 28 -4.59 -7.06 -3.14
N LEU A 29 -4.11 -5.90 -3.58
CA LEU A 29 -4.94 -4.91 -4.25
C LEU A 29 -5.57 -5.48 -5.53
N LYS A 30 -4.81 -6.17 -6.39
CA LYS A 30 -5.35 -6.80 -7.60
C LYS A 30 -6.42 -7.84 -7.31
N ALA A 31 -6.23 -8.64 -6.25
CA ALA A 31 -7.22 -9.62 -5.81
C ALA A 31 -8.52 -8.94 -5.38
N ILE A 32 -8.44 -7.90 -4.56
CA ILE A 32 -9.59 -7.09 -4.15
C ILE A 32 -10.29 -6.50 -5.38
N MET A 33 -9.53 -5.89 -6.31
CA MET A 33 -10.09 -5.28 -7.53
C MET A 33 -10.88 -6.28 -8.37
N LYS A 34 -10.39 -7.53 -8.48
CA LYS A 34 -11.09 -8.61 -9.18
C LYS A 34 -12.41 -8.97 -8.50
N VAL A 35 -12.43 -9.05 -7.17
CA VAL A 35 -13.64 -9.38 -6.40
C VAL A 35 -14.70 -8.28 -6.51
N VAL A 36 -14.29 -7.01 -6.46
CA VAL A 36 -15.22 -5.87 -6.52
C VAL A 36 -15.53 -5.40 -7.95
N ASN A 37 -14.97 -6.08 -8.97
CA ASN A 37 -15.13 -5.77 -10.40
C ASN A 37 -14.82 -4.30 -10.76
N VAL A 38 -13.65 -3.81 -10.36
CA VAL A 38 -13.16 -2.47 -10.71
C VAL A 38 -11.92 -2.53 -11.60
N ASN A 39 -11.77 -1.53 -12.47
CA ASN A 39 -10.66 -1.44 -13.42
C ASN A 39 -9.48 -0.58 -12.94
N LYS A 40 -9.65 0.20 -11.86
CA LYS A 40 -8.63 1.10 -11.33
C LYS A 40 -8.48 0.94 -9.82
N GLY A 41 -7.24 0.72 -9.38
CA GLY A 41 -6.82 0.73 -7.98
C GLY A 41 -5.78 1.81 -7.75
N ILE A 42 -5.76 2.38 -6.55
CA ILE A 42 -4.79 3.40 -6.13
C ILE A 42 -4.32 2.99 -4.73
N ILE A 43 -3.01 2.99 -4.53
CA ILE A 43 -2.36 2.86 -3.22
C ILE A 43 -1.91 4.27 -2.83
N GLY A 44 -2.37 4.77 -1.69
CA GLY A 44 -1.88 6.03 -1.12
C GLY A 44 -0.64 5.76 -0.29
N VAL A 45 0.43 6.50 -0.53
CA VAL A 45 1.67 6.45 0.25
C VAL A 45 1.89 7.84 0.85
N GLU A 46 2.37 7.91 2.09
CA GLU A 46 2.67 9.19 2.72
C GLU A 46 3.87 9.86 2.04
N ASN A 47 3.78 11.17 1.81
CA ASN A 47 4.81 11.93 1.11
C ASN A 47 6.19 11.90 1.79
N ASN A 48 6.24 11.62 3.10
CA ASN A 48 7.47 11.52 3.89
C ASN A 48 8.07 10.11 3.93
N LYS A 49 7.50 9.13 3.22
CA LYS A 49 7.97 7.74 3.12
C LYS A 49 8.24 7.36 1.65
N PRO A 50 9.14 8.07 0.95
CA PRO A 50 9.39 7.84 -0.47
C PRO A 50 10.02 6.47 -0.75
N ASP A 51 10.71 5.89 0.23
CA ASP A 51 11.30 4.55 0.17
C ASP A 51 10.26 3.43 -0.01
N ALA A 52 8.98 3.68 0.26
CA ALA A 52 7.90 2.73 -0.04
C ALA A 52 7.54 2.66 -1.54
N ILE A 53 8.08 3.55 -2.37
CA ILE A 53 7.85 3.60 -3.84
C ILE A 53 9.15 3.66 -4.65
N GLU A 54 10.31 3.71 -4.00
CA GLU A 54 11.64 3.69 -4.63
C GLU A 54 12.11 2.24 -4.83
N GLU A 55 12.88 1.98 -5.90
CA GLU A 55 13.50 0.67 -6.21
C GLU A 55 14.88 0.49 -5.55
#